data_AF-A0A2X0K1S9-F1
#
_entry.id   AF-A0A2X0K1S9-F1
#
_cell.length_a   1.000
_cell.length_b   1.000
_cell.length_c   1.000
_cell.angle_alpha   90.00
_cell.angle_beta   90.00
_cell.angle_gamma   90.00
#
_symmetry.space_group_name_H-M   'P 1'
#
loop_
_entity.id
_entity.type
_entity.pdbx_description
1 polymer ?
#
loop_
_entity_poly.entity_id
_entity_poly.type
_entity_poly.pdbx_seq_one_letter_code
_entity_poly.pdbx_strand_id
1 'polypeptide(L)'
;CLDAGASTGGFTDVLLRAGVARVLAVDVGYGQLAWSLQSDDRVVVMDRTNVRELTLEQIGGEPVDLVVSDLSFIPLGLVLPALVGVTAAEGDLVLMVKPQ
;
A
#
# COMPACT_ATOMS: atom_id res chain seq x y z
N CYS A 1 -2.59 0.71 8.09
CA CYS A 1 -2.38 1.50 6.85
C CYS A 1 -1.95 0.58 5.71
N LEU A 2 -2.09 1.03 4.46
CA LEU A 2 -1.65 0.32 3.26
C LEU A 2 -0.73 1.22 2.43
N ASP A 3 0.37 0.66 1.95
CA ASP A 3 1.33 1.28 1.02
C ASP A 3 1.22 0.58 -0.33
N ALA A 4 0.59 1.25 -1.30
CA ALA A 4 0.32 0.74 -2.64
C ALA A 4 1.44 1.15 -3.61
N GLY A 5 2.31 0.20 -3.94
CA GLY A 5 3.56 0.44 -4.67
C GLY A 5 4.76 0.60 -3.74
N ALA A 6 4.87 -0.28 -2.74
CA ALA A 6 5.83 -0.13 -1.65
C ALA A 6 7.29 -0.09 -2.12
N SER A 7 7.64 -0.74 -3.24
CA SER A 7 8.96 -0.77 -3.84
C SER A 7 10.05 -1.10 -2.80
N THR A 8 11.08 -0.24 -2.65
CA THR A 8 12.12 -0.39 -1.62
C THR A 8 11.67 0.00 -0.21
N GLY A 9 10.49 0.61 -0.07
CA GLY A 9 9.80 0.85 1.21
C GLY A 9 9.81 2.29 1.73
N GLY A 10 9.96 3.29 0.85
CA GLY A 10 10.04 4.69 1.28
C GLY A 10 8.81 5.15 2.07
N PHE A 11 7.60 4.89 1.56
CA PHE A 11 6.36 5.22 2.27
C PHE A 11 6.13 4.33 3.49
N THR A 12 6.40 3.03 3.37
CA THR A 12 6.39 2.09 4.50
C THR A 12 7.23 2.59 5.69
N ASP A 13 8.47 3.04 5.46
CA ASP A 13 9.34 3.60 6.50
C ASP A 13 8.75 4.88 7.13
N VAL A 14 8.22 5.79 6.31
CA VAL A 14 7.54 7.01 6.81
C VAL A 14 6.35 6.66 7.70
N LEU A 15 5.52 5.69 7.30
CA LEU A 15 4.38 5.23 8.10
C LEU A 15 4.84 4.61 9.42
N LEU A 16 5.87 3.76 9.42
CA LEU A 16 6.40 3.16 10.65
C LEU A 16 6.95 4.21 11.62
N ARG A 17 7.64 5.25 11.11
CA ARG A 17 8.13 6.39 11.90
C ARG A 17 6.99 7.27 12.43
N ALA A 18 5.86 7.32 11.73
CA ALA A 18 4.63 7.96 12.19
C ALA A 18 3.91 7.15 13.28
N GLY A 19 4.39 5.95 13.63
CA GLY A 19 3.87 5.17 14.76
C GLY A 19 2.65 4.31 14.41
N VAL A 20 2.44 3.99 13.14
CA VAL A 20 1.34 3.09 12.73
C VAL A 20 1.48 1.72 13.39
N ALA A 21 0.34 1.12 13.74
CA ALA A 21 0.30 -0.23 14.33
C ALA A 21 0.66 -1.33 13.33
N ARG A 22 0.31 -1.15 12.05
CA ARG A 22 0.55 -2.10 10.97
C ARG A 22 0.57 -1.43 9.59
N VAL A 23 1.44 -1.90 8.70
CA VAL A 23 1.51 -1.52 7.29
C VAL A 23 1.34 -2.77 6.41
N LEU A 24 0.43 -2.70 5.45
CA LEU A 24 0.35 -3.63 4.34
C LEU A 24 1.18 -3.06 3.18
N ALA A 25 2.35 -3.62 2.94
CA ALA A 25 3.25 -3.18 1.88
C ALA A 25 2.97 -3.98 0.60
N VAL A 26 2.24 -3.37 -0.33
CA VAL A 26 1.75 -4.03 -1.56
C VAL A 26 2.63 -3.65 -2.73
N ASP A 27 3.15 -4.65 -3.45
CA ASP A 27 3.90 -4.43 -4.68
C ASP A 27 3.68 -5.57 -5.69
N VAL A 28 3.78 -5.24 -6.98
CA VAL A 28 3.76 -6.23 -8.07
C VAL A 28 5.11 -6.94 -8.21
N GLY A 29 6.18 -6.32 -7.74
CA GLY A 29 7.52 -6.89 -7.64
C GLY A 29 7.61 -7.99 -6.58
N TYR A 30 8.81 -8.57 -6.48
CA TYR A 30 9.12 -9.59 -5.49
C TYR A 30 10.48 -9.29 -4.85
N GLY A 31 10.54 -9.27 -3.53
CA GLY A 31 11.77 -9.07 -2.76
C GLY A 31 12.40 -7.69 -2.93
N GLN A 32 11.61 -6.66 -3.28
CA GLN A 32 12.11 -5.29 -3.48
C GLN A 32 12.24 -4.51 -2.18
N LEU A 33 11.38 -4.80 -1.20
CA LEU A 33 11.33 -4.07 0.07
C LEU A 33 12.66 -4.21 0.81
N ALA A 34 13.17 -3.16 1.45
CA ALA A 34 14.41 -3.25 2.21
C ALA A 34 14.29 -4.29 3.34
N TRP A 35 15.33 -5.10 3.56
CA TRP A 35 15.32 -6.19 4.56
C TRP A 35 14.94 -5.72 5.97
N SER A 36 15.39 -4.53 6.37
CA SER A 36 15.05 -3.95 7.67
C SER A 36 13.55 -3.68 7.84
N LEU A 37 12.86 -3.33 6.75
CA LEU A 37 11.41 -3.10 6.76
C LEU A 37 10.65 -4.43 6.67
N GLN A 38 11.13 -5.37 5.85
CA GLN A 38 10.56 -6.73 5.80
C GLN A 38 10.61 -7.45 7.16
N SER A 39 11.60 -7.12 7.99
CA SER A 39 11.82 -7.76 9.29
C SER A 39 11.12 -7.04 10.45
N ASP A 40 10.40 -5.94 10.21
CA ASP A 40 9.60 -5.26 11.23
C ASP A 40 8.26 -5.99 11.40
N ASP A 41 7.93 -6.41 12.62
CA ASP A 41 6.70 -7.18 12.91
C ASP A 41 5.40 -6.44 12.56
N ARG A 42 5.46 -5.12 12.36
CA ARG A 42 4.32 -4.29 11.94
C ARG A 42 4.13 -4.29 10.43
N VAL A 43 5.06 -4.85 9.65
CA VAL A 43 4.99 -4.87 8.19
C VAL A 43 4.50 -6.23 7.71
N VAL A 44 3.47 -6.20 6.88
CA VAL A 44 3.00 -7.38 6.14
C VAL A 44 3.31 -7.15 4.67
N VAL A 45 4.22 -7.97 4.15
CA VAL A 45 4.66 -7.93 2.76
C VAL A 45 3.63 -8.65 1.88
N MET A 46 3.10 -7.93 0.90
CA MET A 46 2.18 -8.44 -0.12
C MET A 46 2.83 -8.30 -1.50
N ASP A 47 3.89 -9.07 -1.71
CA ASP A 47 4.58 -9.16 -3.00
C ASP A 47 3.69 -9.82 -4.06
N ARG A 48 4.04 -9.60 -5.34
CA ARG A 48 3.32 -10.14 -6.51
C ARG A 48 1.82 -9.85 -6.49
N THR A 49 1.43 -8.75 -5.86
CA THR A 49 0.02 -8.37 -5.68
C THR A 49 -0.27 -7.13 -6.52
N ASN A 50 -1.21 -7.26 -7.46
CA ASN A 50 -1.64 -6.14 -8.29
C ASN A 50 -2.66 -5.30 -7.53
N VAL A 51 -2.33 -4.04 -7.25
CA VAL A 51 -3.20 -3.10 -6.53
C VAL A 51 -4.57 -2.88 -7.22
N ARG A 52 -4.66 -3.08 -8.54
CA ARG A 52 -5.92 -3.00 -9.30
C ARG A 52 -6.91 -4.10 -8.91
N GLU A 53 -6.41 -5.21 -8.38
CA GLU A 53 -7.16 -6.40 -8.05
C GLU A 53 -7.30 -6.58 -6.53
N LEU A 54 -6.89 -5.57 -5.75
CA LEU A 54 -7.01 -5.58 -4.29
C LEU A 54 -8.47 -5.71 -3.86
N THR A 55 -8.70 -6.61 -2.91
CA THR A 55 -9.98 -6.81 -2.24
C THR A 55 -9.81 -6.71 -0.73
N LEU A 56 -10.91 -6.45 -0.02
CA LEU A 56 -10.93 -6.48 1.45
C LEU A 56 -10.44 -7.83 1.98
N GLU A 57 -10.86 -8.94 1.36
CA GLU A 57 -10.46 -10.29 1.78
C GLU A 57 -8.94 -10.47 1.73
N GLN A 58 -8.27 -9.97 0.70
CA GLN A 58 -6.81 -10.06 0.57
C GLN A 58 -6.06 -9.27 1.65
N ILE A 59 -6.66 -8.20 2.19
CA ILE A 59 -6.05 -7.37 3.23
C ILE A 59 -6.45 -7.75 4.66
N GLY A 60 -7.24 -8.82 4.83
CA GLY A 60 -7.66 -9.35 6.14
C GLY A 60 -9.13 -9.10 6.50
N GLY A 61 -9.95 -8.70 5.54
CA GLY A 61 -11.40 -8.53 5.68
C GLY A 61 -11.86 -7.18 6.25
N GLU A 62 -10.93 -6.37 6.75
CA GLU A 62 -11.20 -5.05 7.32
C GLU A 62 -10.56 -3.95 6.46
N PRO A 63 -11.28 -2.84 6.20
CA PRO A 63 -10.70 -1.72 5.47
C PRO A 63 -9.61 -1.02 6.28
N VAL A 64 -8.70 -0.32 5.60
CA VAL A 64 -7.68 0.50 6.25
C VAL A 64 -8.12 1.96 6.38
N ASP A 65 -7.66 2.64 7.44
CA ASP A 65 -7.94 4.08 7.64
C ASP A 65 -7.07 5.00 6.79
N LEU A 66 -5.98 4.48 6.20
CA LEU A 66 -5.06 5.25 5.36
C LEU A 66 -4.45 4.37 4.27
N VAL A 67 -4.58 4.84 3.03
CA VAL A 67 -3.85 4.37 1.86
C VAL A 67 -2.88 5.45 1.39
N VAL A 68 -1.60 5.08 1.23
CA VAL A 68 -0.62 5.89 0.49
C VAL A 68 -0.28 5.17 -0.82
N SER A 69 -0.02 5.91 -1.89
CA SER A 69 0.27 5.29 -3.18
C SER A 69 1.29 6.05 -4.02
N ASP A 70 2.30 5.31 -4.49
CA ASP A 70 3.27 5.71 -5.50
C ASP A 70 3.39 4.62 -6.56
N LEU A 71 2.63 4.76 -7.65
CA LEU A 71 2.57 3.76 -8.71
C LEU A 71 3.22 4.29 -9.99
N SER A 72 3.91 3.44 -10.71
CA SER A 72 4.51 3.76 -12.01
C SER A 72 3.84 2.96 -13.12
N PHE A 73 3.79 3.53 -14.33
CA PHE A 73 3.30 2.85 -15.54
C PHE A 73 1.83 2.40 -15.52
N ILE A 74 1.03 2.91 -14.58
CA ILE A 74 -0.41 2.68 -14.51
C ILE A 74 -1.14 4.01 -14.21
N PRO A 75 -2.18 4.38 -14.99
CA PRO A 75 -2.99 5.54 -14.67
C PRO A 75 -3.69 5.39 -13.31
N LEU A 76 -3.63 6.43 -12.47
CA LEU A 76 -4.25 6.42 -11.15
C LEU A 76 -5.75 6.08 -11.21
N GLY A 77 -6.45 6.55 -12.25
CA GLY A 77 -7.87 6.27 -12.44
C GLY A 77 -8.21 4.78 -12.59
N LEU A 78 -7.27 3.93 -13.03
CA LEU A 78 -7.50 2.49 -13.15
C LEU A 78 -7.39 1.75 -11.83
N VAL A 79 -6.67 2.30 -10.85
CA VAL A 79 -6.46 1.65 -9.54
C VAL A 79 -7.35 2.25 -8.45
N LEU A 80 -7.81 3.49 -8.64
CA LEU A 80 -8.59 4.22 -7.64
C LEU A 80 -9.81 3.44 -7.12
N PRO A 81 -10.61 2.73 -7.95
CA PRO A 81 -11.73 1.95 -7.44
C PRO A 81 -11.32 0.87 -6.44
N ALA A 82 -10.19 0.19 -6.69
CA ALA A 82 -9.67 -0.84 -5.79
C ALA A 82 -9.13 -0.23 -4.49
N LEU A 83 -8.38 0.88 -4.58
CA LEU A 83 -7.87 1.59 -3.40
C LEU A 83 -9.01 2.12 -2.52
N VAL A 84 -10.04 2.72 -3.13
CA VAL A 84 -11.26 3.15 -2.40
C VAL A 84 -11.98 1.94 -1.79
N GLY A 85 -12.08 0.83 -2.51
CA GLY A 85 -12.74 -0.38 -2.04
C GLY A 85 -12.11 -1.04 -0.81
N VAL A 86 -10.82 -0.78 -0.55
CA VAL A 86 -10.11 -1.26 0.64
C VAL A 86 -9.89 -0.19 1.72
N THR A 87 -10.38 1.03 1.49
CA THR A 87 -10.28 2.15 2.44
C THR A 87 -11.58 2.30 3.22
N ALA A 88 -11.49 2.65 4.49
CA ALA A 88 -12.67 2.93 5.30
C ALA A 88 -13.44 4.13 4.73
N ALA A 89 -14.75 4.23 5.02
CA ALA A 89 -15.58 5.32 4.48
C ALA A 89 -15.07 6.72 4.87
N GLU A 90 -14.49 6.85 6.07
CA GLU A 90 -13.86 8.06 6.59
C GLU A 90 -12.32 8.00 6.54
N GLY A 91 -11.76 7.03 5.80
CA GLY A 91 -10.33 6.83 5.66
C GLY A 91 -9.70 7.77 4.62
N ASP A 92 -8.42 8.05 4.81
CA ASP A 92 -7.67 8.97 3.96
C ASP A 92 -6.95 8.25 2.81
N LEU A 93 -6.86 8.92 1.66
CA LEU A 93 -6.05 8.49 0.53
C LEU A 93 -5.03 9.58 0.18
N VAL A 94 -3.74 9.25 0.26
CA VAL A 94 -2.64 10.11 -0.16
C VAL A 94 -2.02 9.52 -1.42
N LEU A 95 -2.44 10.04 -2.58
CA LEU A 95 -2.15 9.44 -3.87
C LEU A 95 -1.20 10.34 -4.68
N MET A 96 -0.07 9.81 -5.13
CA MET A 96 0.83 10.55 -5.99
C MET A 96 0.34 10.56 -7.43
N VAL A 97 0.05 11.76 -7.94
CA VAL A 97 -0.27 11.98 -9.35
C VAL A 97 1.02 12.17 -10.13
N LYS A 98 1.24 11.31 -11.13
CA LYS A 98 2.36 11.40 -12.08
C LYS A 98 1.84 11.90 -13.42
N PRO A 99 2.15 13.15 -13.85
CA PRO A 99 1.62 13.72 -15.09
C PRO A 99 2.17 13.10 -16.39
N GLN A 100 3.32 12.44 -16.32
CA GLN A 100 4.02 11.79 -17.43
C GLN A 100 3.41 10.43 -17.80
#